data_AF-R5D2M9-F1
#
_entry.id   AF-R5D2M9-F1
#
_cell.length_a   1.000
_cell.length_b   1.000
_cell.length_c   1.000
_cell.angle_alpha   90.00
_cell.angle_beta   90.00
_cell.angle_gamma   90.00
#
_symmetry.space_group_name_H-M   'P 1'
#
loop_
_entity.id
_entity.type
_entity.pdbx_description
1 polymer ?
#
loop_
_entity_poly.entity_id
_entity_poly.type
_entity_poly.pdbx_seq_one_letter_code
_entity_poly.pdbx_strand_id
1 'polypeptide(L)'
;MNQSKTKSLVECAIMIALATVLSMIKLAELPYGGSITIASMLPIAIIAYRRGMGWGLGSAFVYGIVQQLLGLNSLSYVTTWQSIVAVILLDYIVAFTVIGFAGIFRNKIENQALGLTLGCVFVSILRYICHVISGATVWAGLSIPTQAALSYSFIYNATYMLPECIILAVTAVYIGSVIDFREEKLKRIVKSDTKAYSPTINVAAGLIAAGAVIYDAVEVFSHLQNAETGEFDITGLAAVNWTAFIAVTVSAVVVTVLLLIVNKTLKKGKAA
;
A
#
# COMPACT_ATOMS: atom_id res chain seq x y z
N MET A 1 13.61 0.07 34.81
CA MET A 1 13.04 0.00 33.44
C MET A 1 13.59 -1.23 32.74
N ASN A 2 12.74 -2.11 32.21
CA ASN A 2 13.20 -3.28 31.44
C ASN A 2 13.76 -2.80 30.10
N GLN A 3 15.07 -2.99 29.87
CA GLN A 3 15.79 -2.54 28.67
C GLN A 3 15.08 -2.95 27.35
N SER A 4 14.35 -4.07 27.34
CA SER A 4 13.59 -4.55 26.16
C SER A 4 12.41 -3.67 25.76
N LYS A 5 11.72 -3.02 26.72
CA LYS A 5 10.59 -2.13 26.44
C LYS A 5 11.06 -0.82 25.84
N THR A 6 12.12 -0.23 26.40
CA THR A 6 12.72 1.00 25.86
C THR A 6 13.25 0.78 24.44
N LYS A 7 13.95 -0.33 24.19
CA LYS A 7 14.40 -0.70 22.84
C LYS A 7 13.23 -0.83 21.85
N SER A 8 12.14 -1.48 22.25
CA SER A 8 10.96 -1.64 21.39
C SER A 8 10.31 -0.29 21.09
N LEU A 9 10.20 0.60 22.08
CA LEU A 9 9.63 1.94 21.90
C LEU A 9 10.48 2.79 20.93
N VAL A 10 11.82 2.75 21.07
CA VAL A 10 12.74 3.45 20.18
C VAL A 10 12.66 2.90 18.74
N GLU A 11 12.61 1.58 18.57
CA GLU A 11 12.38 0.97 17.24
C GLU A 11 11.06 1.44 16.63
N CYS A 12 9.97 1.49 17.40
CA CYS A 12 8.69 2.00 16.92
C CYS A 12 8.80 3.46 16.46
N ALA A 13 9.42 4.34 17.28
CA ALA A 13 9.58 5.76 16.94
C ALA A 13 10.40 5.98 15.66
N ILE A 14 11.52 5.26 15.51
CA ILE A 14 12.36 5.33 14.30
C ILE A 14 11.57 4.87 13.07
N MET A 15 10.81 3.77 13.19
CA MET A 15 10.04 3.23 12.07
C MET A 15 8.84 4.11 11.70
N ILE A 16 8.20 4.78 12.67
CA ILE A 16 7.17 5.80 12.40
C ILE A 16 7.79 6.99 11.65
N ALA A 17 8.95 7.48 12.08
CA ALA A 17 9.65 8.55 11.38
C ALA A 17 10.02 8.16 9.95
N LEU A 18 10.55 6.94 9.75
CA LEU A 18 10.85 6.41 8.42
C LEU A 18 9.59 6.28 7.57
N ALA A 19 8.50 5.72 8.10
CA ALA A 19 7.21 5.62 7.38
C ALA A 19 6.67 6.99 6.96
N THR A 20 6.89 8.01 7.80
CA THR A 20 6.49 9.39 7.51
C THR A 20 7.32 9.99 6.39
N VAL A 21 8.65 9.83 6.41
CA VAL A 21 9.51 10.29 5.30
C VAL A 21 9.16 9.59 4.00
N LEU A 22 8.91 8.27 4.05
CA LEU A 22 8.51 7.51 2.87
C LEU A 22 7.13 7.93 2.32
N SER A 23 6.20 8.40 3.16
CA SER A 23 4.90 8.90 2.67
C SER A 23 4.97 10.28 2.03
N MET A 24 6.05 11.04 2.28
CA MET A 24 6.29 12.31 1.59
C MET A 24 6.81 12.10 0.16
N ILE A 25 7.38 10.93 -0.15
CA ILE A 25 7.88 10.60 -1.48
C ILE A 25 6.76 9.88 -2.25
N LYS A 26 5.93 10.68 -2.91
CA LYS A 26 4.79 10.21 -3.72
C LYS A 26 5.24 9.96 -5.16
N LEU A 27 4.97 8.76 -5.66
CA LEU A 27 5.09 8.39 -7.07
C LEU A 27 3.93 8.97 -7.89
N ALA A 28 2.75 9.05 -7.27
CA ALA A 28 1.57 9.70 -7.82
C ALA A 28 0.64 10.17 -6.69
N GLU A 29 -0.13 11.21 -6.94
CA GLU A 29 -1.16 11.73 -6.05
C GLU A 29 -2.44 11.93 -6.86
N LEU A 30 -3.57 11.47 -6.32
CA LEU A 30 -4.85 11.52 -7.01
C LEU A 30 -5.70 12.72 -6.55
N PRO A 31 -6.56 13.25 -7.44
CA PRO A 31 -7.22 14.55 -7.24
C PRO A 31 -8.15 14.62 -6.03
N TYR A 32 -8.82 13.53 -5.64
CA TYR A 32 -9.72 13.47 -4.48
C TYR A 32 -9.09 12.75 -3.29
N GLY A 33 -7.77 12.83 -3.19
CA GLY A 33 -7.00 12.14 -2.18
C GLY A 33 -6.63 10.71 -2.60
N GLY A 34 -5.74 10.10 -1.80
CA GLY A 34 -5.04 8.90 -2.19
C GLY A 34 -3.69 9.23 -2.82
N SER A 35 -2.66 8.49 -2.42
CA SER A 35 -1.32 8.64 -2.96
C SER A 35 -0.68 7.27 -3.11
N ILE A 36 0.18 7.17 -4.11
CA ILE A 36 1.04 6.02 -4.34
C ILE A 36 2.43 6.44 -3.90
N THR A 37 2.99 5.71 -2.95
CA THR A 37 4.24 6.03 -2.23
C THR A 37 5.28 4.94 -2.46
N ILE A 38 6.52 5.21 -2.04
CA ILE A 38 7.59 4.21 -2.07
C ILE A 38 7.54 3.28 -0.84
N ALA A 39 6.43 2.54 -0.69
CA ALA A 39 6.18 1.57 0.38
C ALA A 39 6.13 2.20 1.79
N SER A 40 5.44 3.33 1.95
CA SER A 40 5.34 4.05 3.24
C SER A 40 4.78 3.22 4.40
N MET A 41 3.92 2.23 4.12
CA MET A 41 3.37 1.31 5.12
C MET A 41 4.38 0.26 5.64
N LEU A 42 5.48 0.01 4.91
CA LEU A 42 6.41 -1.08 5.19
C LEU A 42 7.07 -0.99 6.57
N PRO A 43 7.54 0.19 7.05
CA PRO A 43 8.18 0.26 8.36
C PRO A 43 7.23 -0.13 9.50
N ILE A 44 5.96 0.28 9.42
CA ILE A 44 4.94 -0.08 10.41
C ILE A 44 4.64 -1.59 10.33
N ALA A 45 4.54 -2.14 9.12
CA ALA A 45 4.35 -3.57 8.91
C ALA A 45 5.50 -4.41 9.49
N ILE A 46 6.75 -3.95 9.34
CA ILE A 46 7.93 -4.57 9.95
C ILE A 46 7.82 -4.55 11.47
N ILE A 47 7.41 -3.44 12.10
CA ILE A 47 7.21 -3.38 13.56
C ILE A 47 6.15 -4.38 14.01
N ALA A 48 5.00 -4.42 13.34
CA ALA A 48 3.93 -5.37 13.65
C ALA A 48 4.42 -6.82 13.59
N TYR A 49 5.22 -7.15 12.58
CA TYR A 49 5.80 -8.48 12.42
C TYR A 49 6.89 -8.78 13.47
N ARG A 50 7.82 -7.84 13.69
CA ARG A 50 9.01 -7.99 14.54
C ARG A 50 8.71 -7.92 16.03
N ARG A 51 7.83 -7.02 16.46
CA ARG A 51 7.50 -6.76 17.86
C ARG A 51 6.13 -7.30 18.26
N GLY A 52 5.35 -7.78 17.29
CA GLY A 52 4.01 -8.32 17.50
C GLY A 52 2.94 -7.24 17.32
N MET A 53 1.68 -7.70 17.18
CA MET A 53 0.56 -6.83 16.81
C MET A 53 0.28 -5.72 17.83
N GLY A 54 0.56 -5.90 19.13
CA GLY A 54 0.37 -4.83 20.11
C GLY A 54 1.22 -3.59 19.83
N TRP A 55 2.52 -3.79 19.58
CA TRP A 55 3.42 -2.72 19.15
C TRP A 55 3.11 -2.22 17.73
N GLY A 56 2.68 -3.13 16.85
CA GLY A 56 2.23 -2.80 15.51
C GLY A 56 1.05 -1.83 15.51
N LEU A 57 -0.04 -2.17 16.20
CA LEU A 57 -1.25 -1.37 16.32
C LEU A 57 -0.97 -0.01 16.98
N GLY A 58 -0.19 0.02 18.06
CA GLY A 58 0.21 1.27 18.70
C GLY A 58 1.02 2.18 17.76
N SER A 59 1.98 1.61 17.02
CA SER A 59 2.78 2.38 16.06
C SER A 59 1.96 2.85 14.86
N ALA A 60 1.07 2.01 14.37
CA ALA A 60 0.17 2.29 13.26
C ALA A 60 -0.84 3.39 13.61
N PHE A 61 -1.35 3.39 14.84
CA PHE A 61 -2.21 4.44 15.37
C PHE A 61 -1.50 5.80 15.43
N VAL A 62 -0.30 5.83 16.02
CA VAL A 62 0.52 7.06 16.06
C VAL A 62 0.86 7.54 14.64
N TYR A 63 1.22 6.62 13.75
CA TYR A 63 1.45 6.94 12.35
C TYR A 63 0.20 7.53 11.68
N GLY A 64 -0.98 6.98 11.95
CA GLY A 64 -2.26 7.53 11.48
C GLY A 64 -2.52 8.96 11.95
N ILE A 65 -2.18 9.28 13.20
CA ILE A 65 -2.24 10.66 13.71
C ILE A 65 -1.28 11.57 12.94
N VAL A 66 -0.04 11.14 12.73
CA VAL A 66 0.94 11.92 11.97
C VAL A 66 0.44 12.17 10.54
N GLN A 67 -0.09 11.14 9.86
CA GLN A 67 -0.65 11.29 8.52
C GLN A 67 -1.88 12.21 8.50
N GLN A 68 -2.74 12.17 9.53
CA GLN A 68 -3.85 13.09 9.67
C GLN A 68 -3.38 14.54 9.79
N LEU A 69 -2.34 14.80 10.61
CA LEU A 69 -1.78 16.14 10.80
C LEU A 69 -1.17 16.68 9.50
N LEU A 70 -0.51 15.81 8.72
CA LEU A 70 0.03 16.18 7.41
C LEU A 70 -1.07 16.32 6.33
N GLY A 71 -2.22 15.67 6.52
CA GLY A 71 -3.34 15.61 5.58
C GLY A 71 -4.54 16.50 5.93
N LEU A 72 -4.41 17.45 6.87
CA LEU A 72 -5.52 18.26 7.40
C LEU A 72 -6.32 19.01 6.32
N ASN A 73 -5.70 19.34 5.19
CA ASN A 73 -6.38 19.97 4.06
C ASN A 73 -7.62 19.18 3.60
N SER A 74 -7.63 17.86 3.75
CA SER A 74 -8.77 17.01 3.41
C SER A 74 -10.05 17.36 4.18
N LEU A 75 -9.91 17.87 5.41
CA LEU A 75 -11.05 18.25 6.25
C LEU A 75 -11.72 19.55 5.80
N SER A 76 -11.05 20.35 4.96
CA SER A 76 -11.63 21.60 4.43
C SER A 76 -12.76 21.35 3.41
N TYR A 77 -12.81 20.15 2.81
CA TYR A 77 -13.82 19.76 1.82
C TYR A 77 -15.13 19.26 2.45
N VAL A 78 -15.14 18.97 3.75
CA VAL A 78 -16.31 18.42 4.46
C VAL A 78 -16.80 19.39 5.53
N THR A 79 -18.11 19.64 5.56
CA THR A 79 -18.69 20.70 6.42
C THR A 79 -19.57 20.16 7.55
N THR A 80 -20.07 18.93 7.45
CA THR A 80 -20.87 18.32 8.52
C THR A 80 -19.99 17.62 9.55
N TRP A 81 -20.39 17.67 10.83
CA TRP A 81 -19.63 17.02 11.90
C TRP A 81 -19.53 15.50 11.70
N GLN A 82 -20.56 14.87 11.14
CA GLN A 82 -20.54 13.43 10.81
C GLN A 82 -19.48 13.11 9.75
N SER A 83 -19.43 13.90 8.68
CA SER A 83 -18.42 13.75 7.62
C SER A 83 -17.00 13.98 8.14
N ILE A 84 -16.80 14.98 8.99
CA ILE A 84 -15.48 15.26 9.62
C ILE A 84 -15.03 14.05 10.45
N VAL A 85 -15.89 13.53 11.33
CA VAL A 85 -15.57 12.35 12.15
C VAL A 85 -15.31 11.13 11.27
N ALA A 86 -16.11 10.92 10.23
CA ALA A 86 -15.94 9.81 9.31
C ALA A 86 -14.60 9.90 8.55
N VAL A 87 -14.18 11.06 8.03
CA VAL A 87 -12.86 11.22 7.39
C VAL A 87 -11.74 10.95 8.39
N ILE A 88 -11.79 11.55 9.57
CA ILE A 88 -10.76 11.36 10.60
C ILE A 88 -10.59 9.88 10.92
N LEU A 89 -11.68 9.13 11.02
CA LEU A 89 -11.62 7.70 11.34
C LEU A 89 -11.28 6.85 10.12
N LEU A 90 -12.04 6.96 9.03
CA LEU A 90 -12.00 6.03 7.91
C LEU A 90 -10.96 6.34 6.85
N ASP A 91 -10.45 7.57 6.76
CA ASP A 91 -9.33 7.91 5.85
C ASP A 91 -8.00 7.92 6.59
N TYR A 92 -8.03 8.16 7.90
CA TYR A 92 -6.83 8.29 8.72
C TYR A 92 -6.75 7.27 9.85
N ILE A 93 -7.36 7.52 11.00
CA ILE A 93 -7.06 6.79 12.25
C ILE A 93 -7.25 5.27 12.09
N VAL A 94 -8.43 4.81 11.71
CA VAL A 94 -8.72 3.38 11.52
C VAL A 94 -7.95 2.84 10.31
N ALA A 95 -7.97 3.57 9.20
CA ALA A 95 -7.32 3.18 7.94
C ALA A 95 -5.82 2.90 8.09
N PHE A 96 -5.12 3.72 8.89
CA PHE A 96 -3.71 3.49 9.19
C PHE A 96 -3.53 2.50 10.34
N THR A 97 -4.38 2.50 11.38
CA THR A 97 -4.22 1.58 12.52
C THR A 97 -4.28 0.12 12.09
N VAL A 98 -5.10 -0.23 11.09
CA VAL A 98 -5.19 -1.62 10.58
C VAL A 98 -3.86 -2.15 10.02
N ILE A 99 -2.90 -1.28 9.66
CA ILE A 99 -1.53 -1.68 9.26
C ILE A 99 -0.84 -2.47 10.38
N GLY A 100 -1.19 -2.21 11.65
CA GLY A 100 -0.69 -2.94 12.80
C GLY A 100 -1.01 -4.44 12.80
N PHE A 101 -1.94 -4.91 11.96
CA PHE A 101 -2.23 -6.33 11.77
C PHE A 101 -1.28 -7.04 10.79
N ALA A 102 -0.31 -6.36 10.18
CA ALA A 102 0.60 -6.98 9.21
C ALA A 102 1.46 -8.12 9.82
N GLY A 103 1.60 -8.17 11.14
CA GLY A 103 2.26 -9.24 11.87
C GLY A 103 1.43 -10.49 12.13
N ILE A 104 0.16 -10.55 11.70
CA ILE A 104 -0.81 -11.61 12.08
C ILE A 104 -0.35 -13.03 11.72
N PHE A 105 0.50 -13.19 10.70
CA PHE A 105 1.01 -14.48 10.23
C PHE A 105 2.42 -14.84 10.75
N ARG A 106 3.04 -14.01 11.60
CA ARG A 106 4.45 -14.17 12.05
C ARG A 106 4.78 -15.59 12.54
N ASN A 107 3.89 -16.18 13.33
CA ASN A 107 4.07 -17.50 13.93
C ASN A 107 3.17 -18.57 13.32
N LYS A 108 2.46 -18.24 12.23
CA LYS A 108 1.54 -19.15 11.52
C LYS A 108 2.14 -19.67 10.22
N ILE A 109 3.13 -18.97 9.68
CA ILE A 109 3.79 -19.30 8.41
C ILE A 109 5.29 -19.39 8.66
N GLU A 110 5.89 -20.55 8.38
CA GLU A 110 7.32 -20.80 8.63
C GLU A 110 8.21 -19.84 7.82
N ASN A 111 7.90 -19.65 6.54
CA ASN A 111 8.61 -18.71 5.68
C ASN A 111 8.28 -17.26 6.07
N GLN A 112 9.24 -16.56 6.66
CA GLN A 112 9.08 -15.19 7.12
C GLN A 112 8.65 -14.23 6.00
N ALA A 113 9.34 -14.27 4.87
CA ALA A 113 9.08 -13.38 3.74
C ALA A 113 7.62 -13.53 3.27
N LEU A 114 7.15 -14.77 3.15
CA LEU A 114 5.76 -15.07 2.81
C LEU A 114 4.79 -14.58 3.88
N GLY A 115 5.08 -14.84 5.16
CA GLY A 115 4.23 -14.41 6.27
C GLY A 115 4.07 -12.89 6.36
N LEU A 116 5.17 -12.14 6.20
CA LEU A 116 5.15 -10.68 6.19
C LEU A 116 4.39 -10.15 4.96
N THR A 117 4.62 -10.74 3.79
CA THR A 117 3.96 -10.34 2.53
C THR A 117 2.44 -10.54 2.60
N LEU A 118 1.98 -11.71 3.07
CA LEU A 118 0.55 -11.97 3.23
C LEU A 118 -0.09 -11.05 4.28
N GLY A 119 0.66 -10.70 5.33
CA GLY A 119 0.23 -9.69 6.29
C GLY A 119 0.06 -8.31 5.65
N CYS A 120 1.01 -7.91 4.80
CA CYS A 120 0.95 -6.64 4.06
C CYS A 120 -0.24 -6.58 3.08
N VAL A 121 -0.50 -7.68 2.34
CA VAL A 121 -1.67 -7.78 1.46
C VAL A 121 -2.96 -7.69 2.27
N PHE A 122 -3.04 -8.41 3.39
CA PHE A 122 -4.21 -8.40 4.27
C PHE A 122 -4.52 -6.99 4.80
N VAL A 123 -3.52 -6.26 5.32
CA VAL A 123 -3.77 -4.89 5.82
C VAL A 123 -4.08 -3.89 4.70
N SER A 124 -3.58 -4.11 3.49
CA SER A 124 -3.94 -3.29 2.33
C SER A 124 -5.42 -3.46 1.98
N ILE A 125 -5.95 -4.69 2.07
CA ILE A 125 -7.39 -4.95 1.88
C ILE A 125 -8.22 -4.27 2.99
N LEU A 126 -7.81 -4.39 4.26
CA LEU A 126 -8.52 -3.74 5.37
C LEU A 126 -8.55 -2.22 5.20
N ARG A 127 -7.41 -1.61 4.87
CA ARG A 127 -7.31 -0.17 4.64
C ARG A 127 -8.14 0.27 3.43
N TYR A 128 -8.13 -0.52 2.35
CA TYR A 128 -8.97 -0.27 1.18
C TYR A 128 -10.47 -0.31 1.51
N ILE A 129 -10.93 -1.24 2.35
CA ILE A 129 -12.32 -1.28 2.82
C ILE A 129 -12.69 0.03 3.55
N CYS A 130 -11.80 0.55 4.42
CA CYS A 130 -12.04 1.84 5.10
C CYS A 130 -12.26 2.97 4.08
N HIS A 131 -11.36 3.07 3.11
CA HIS A 131 -11.43 4.11 2.07
C HIS A 131 -12.65 3.97 1.17
N VAL A 132 -13.07 2.74 0.84
CA VAL A 132 -14.28 2.50 0.06
C VAL A 132 -15.52 2.94 0.82
N ILE A 133 -15.61 2.62 2.12
CA ILE A 133 -16.73 3.06 2.98
C ILE A 133 -16.74 4.59 3.08
N SER A 134 -15.59 5.20 3.34
CA SER A 134 -15.47 6.66 3.40
C SER A 134 -15.91 7.31 2.09
N GLY A 135 -15.37 6.86 0.95
CA GLY A 135 -15.74 7.34 -0.37
C GLY A 135 -17.24 7.25 -0.63
N ALA A 136 -17.84 6.08 -0.37
CA ALA A 136 -19.25 5.83 -0.65
C ALA A 136 -20.23 6.60 0.26
N THR A 137 -19.78 7.05 1.44
CA THR A 137 -20.65 7.67 2.46
C THR A 137 -20.41 9.15 2.67
N VAL A 138 -19.15 9.60 2.61
CA VAL A 138 -18.75 10.98 2.89
C VAL A 138 -18.57 11.78 1.61
N TRP A 139 -17.92 11.16 0.62
CA TRP A 139 -17.48 11.86 -0.58
C TRP A 139 -18.56 11.84 -1.69
N ALA A 140 -19.64 11.09 -1.50
CA ALA A 140 -20.82 11.05 -2.38
C ALA A 140 -21.49 12.42 -2.50
N GLY A 141 -21.60 12.92 -3.72
CA GLY A 141 -22.14 14.25 -4.03
C GLY A 141 -21.16 15.41 -3.80
N LEU A 142 -19.96 15.14 -3.27
CA LEU A 142 -18.87 16.14 -3.15
C LEU A 142 -17.85 15.97 -4.28
N SER A 143 -17.25 14.80 -4.36
CA SER A 143 -16.23 14.47 -5.36
C SER A 143 -16.56 13.22 -6.19
N ILE A 144 -17.63 12.50 -5.82
CA ILE A 144 -18.09 11.32 -6.57
C ILE A 144 -19.60 11.39 -6.86
N PRO A 145 -20.08 10.88 -8.02
CA PRO A 145 -21.50 10.91 -8.36
C PRO A 145 -22.37 10.13 -7.37
N THR A 146 -23.42 10.75 -6.84
CA THR A 146 -24.32 10.15 -5.83
C THR A 146 -25.00 8.87 -6.33
N GLN A 147 -25.40 8.83 -7.60
CA GLN A 147 -26.18 7.74 -8.20
C GLN A 147 -25.39 6.41 -8.28
N ALA A 148 -24.05 6.48 -8.23
CA ALA A 148 -23.15 5.35 -8.39
C ALA A 148 -22.06 5.31 -7.30
N ALA A 149 -22.29 5.98 -6.17
CA ALA A 149 -21.28 6.28 -5.15
C ALA A 149 -20.46 5.06 -4.70
N LEU A 150 -21.10 3.90 -4.45
CA LEU A 150 -20.38 2.69 -4.06
C LEU A 150 -19.43 2.19 -5.14
N SER A 151 -19.92 2.06 -6.38
CA SER A 151 -19.12 1.59 -7.51
C SER A 151 -17.99 2.55 -7.84
N TYR A 152 -18.26 3.85 -7.78
CA TYR A 152 -17.26 4.88 -8.01
C TYR A 152 -16.19 4.86 -6.92
N SER A 153 -16.60 4.82 -5.65
CA SER A 153 -15.68 4.72 -4.51
C SER A 153 -14.80 3.46 -4.58
N PHE A 154 -15.39 2.33 -4.96
CA PHE A 154 -14.64 1.09 -5.16
C PHE A 154 -13.55 1.28 -6.23
N ILE A 155 -13.93 1.72 -7.44
CA ILE A 155 -12.98 1.88 -8.54
C ILE A 155 -11.93 2.94 -8.22
N TYR A 156 -12.35 4.13 -7.75
CA TYR A 156 -11.45 5.23 -7.40
C TYR A 156 -10.40 4.78 -6.39
N ASN A 157 -10.81 4.19 -5.27
CA ASN A 157 -9.87 3.81 -4.22
C ASN A 157 -8.94 2.67 -4.64
N ALA A 158 -9.38 1.79 -5.56
CA ALA A 158 -8.55 0.72 -6.06
C ALA A 158 -7.33 1.25 -6.83
N THR A 159 -7.46 2.42 -7.46
CA THR A 159 -6.45 2.96 -8.38
C THR A 159 -5.17 3.39 -7.69
N TYR A 160 -5.22 3.77 -6.42
CA TYR A 160 -4.03 4.01 -5.60
C TYR A 160 -3.76 2.89 -4.59
N MET A 161 -4.78 2.20 -4.06
CA MET A 161 -4.56 1.12 -3.08
C MET A 161 -4.00 -0.16 -3.69
N LEU A 162 -4.33 -0.47 -4.95
CA LEU A 162 -3.77 -1.63 -5.64
C LEU A 162 -2.26 -1.46 -5.91
N PRO A 163 -1.77 -0.35 -6.51
CA PRO A 163 -0.33 -0.16 -6.68
C PRO A 163 0.41 -0.01 -5.34
N GLU A 164 -0.17 0.64 -4.33
CA GLU A 164 0.36 0.65 -2.96
C GLU A 164 0.54 -0.78 -2.41
N CYS A 165 -0.49 -1.63 -2.57
CA CYS A 165 -0.45 -3.03 -2.14
C CYS A 165 0.65 -3.81 -2.87
N ILE A 166 0.80 -3.64 -4.19
CA ILE A 166 1.82 -4.31 -4.99
C ILE A 166 3.21 -3.87 -4.53
N ILE A 167 3.45 -2.56 -4.42
CA ILE A 167 4.73 -2.00 -3.97
C ILE A 167 5.08 -2.51 -2.57
N LEU A 168 4.11 -2.47 -1.65
CA LEU A 168 4.28 -2.96 -0.28
C LEU A 168 4.58 -4.46 -0.24
N ALA A 169 3.83 -5.28 -0.99
CA ALA A 169 4.03 -6.73 -1.03
C ALA A 169 5.40 -7.11 -1.63
N VAL A 170 5.79 -6.44 -2.71
CA VAL A 170 7.07 -6.64 -3.39
C VAL A 170 8.26 -6.25 -2.49
N THR A 171 8.17 -5.09 -1.85
CA THR A 171 9.23 -4.65 -0.92
C THR A 171 9.26 -5.52 0.34
N ALA A 172 8.11 -5.95 0.86
CA ALA A 172 8.00 -6.89 1.97
C ALA A 172 8.63 -8.25 1.68
N VAL A 173 8.35 -8.85 0.52
CA VAL A 173 8.94 -10.14 0.15
C VAL A 173 10.45 -10.01 -0.05
N TYR A 174 10.91 -8.91 -0.66
CA TYR A 174 12.34 -8.64 -0.83
C TYR A 174 13.03 -8.53 0.52
N ILE A 175 12.62 -7.60 1.38
CA ILE A 175 13.29 -7.35 2.66
C ILE A 175 13.17 -8.53 3.61
N GLY A 176 12.00 -9.18 3.65
CA GLY A 176 11.75 -10.37 4.47
C GLY A 176 12.53 -11.60 4.03
N SER A 177 13.07 -11.61 2.80
CA SER A 177 13.97 -12.66 2.29
C SER A 177 15.46 -12.37 2.56
N VAL A 178 15.79 -11.13 2.95
CA VAL A 178 17.16 -10.67 3.17
C VAL A 178 17.48 -10.52 4.65
N ILE A 179 16.53 -10.06 5.46
CA ILE A 179 16.72 -9.75 6.87
C ILE A 179 15.80 -10.62 7.73
N ASP A 180 16.35 -11.23 8.78
CA ASP A 180 15.57 -11.93 9.79
C ASP A 180 15.00 -10.93 10.81
N PHE A 181 13.67 -10.83 10.84
CA PHE A 181 12.92 -9.96 11.74
C PHE A 181 12.43 -10.67 13.00
N ARG A 182 12.57 -12.00 13.10
CA ARG A 182 12.16 -12.78 14.28
C ARG A 182 13.19 -12.67 15.41
N GLU A 183 14.46 -12.53 15.05
CA GLU A 183 15.60 -12.43 15.96
C GLU A 183 15.71 -11.06 16.66
N GLU A 184 16.19 -11.05 17.91
CA GLU A 184 16.30 -9.79 18.68
C GLU A 184 17.36 -8.83 18.12
N LYS A 185 18.40 -9.39 17.49
CA LYS A 185 19.39 -8.66 16.69
C LYS A 185 19.12 -8.97 15.22
N LEU A 186 18.96 -7.94 14.40
CA LEU A 186 18.75 -8.10 12.97
C LEU A 186 19.98 -8.79 12.36
N LYS A 187 19.73 -9.87 11.62
CA LYS A 187 20.76 -10.63 10.92
C LYS A 187 20.35 -10.78 9.46
N ARG A 188 21.35 -10.80 8.58
CA ARG A 188 21.12 -11.18 7.18
C ARG A 188 20.82 -12.67 7.12
N ILE A 189 19.78 -13.06 6.39
CA ILE A 189 19.49 -14.45 6.09
C ILE A 189 20.56 -14.94 5.10
N VAL A 190 21.42 -15.85 5.56
CA VAL A 190 22.37 -16.54 4.70
C VAL A 190 21.61 -17.71 4.06
N LYS A 191 21.50 -17.71 2.73
CA LYS A 191 20.92 -18.84 2.01
C LYS A 191 21.87 -20.04 2.18
N SER A 192 21.52 -21.01 3.03
CA SER A 192 22.09 -22.36 2.89
C SER A 192 21.49 -23.00 1.65
N ASP A 193 22.22 -23.90 0.97
CA ASP A 193 21.94 -24.51 -0.34
C ASP A 193 20.55 -25.18 -0.50
N THR A 194 19.50 -24.36 -0.46
CA THR A 194 18.11 -24.74 -0.68
C THR A 194 17.65 -24.07 -1.97
N LYS A 195 17.69 -24.85 -3.05
CA LYS A 195 17.05 -24.65 -4.37
C LYS A 195 16.58 -23.20 -4.63
N ALA A 196 17.53 -22.38 -5.08
CA ALA A 196 17.41 -21.06 -5.67
C ALA A 196 15.97 -20.48 -5.83
N TYR A 197 15.39 -19.97 -4.74
CA TYR A 197 14.40 -18.91 -4.81
C TYR A 197 15.11 -17.63 -5.27
N SER A 198 14.78 -17.13 -6.48
CA SER A 198 15.23 -15.83 -6.96
C SER A 198 14.13 -14.79 -6.70
N PRO A 199 14.16 -14.08 -5.55
CA PRO A 199 13.18 -13.02 -5.26
C PRO A 199 13.24 -11.91 -6.31
N THR A 200 14.37 -11.72 -6.98
CA THR A 200 14.60 -10.59 -7.91
C THR A 200 13.66 -10.62 -9.11
N ILE A 201 13.37 -11.80 -9.68
CA ILE A 201 12.46 -11.90 -10.85
C ILE A 201 11.02 -11.58 -10.45
N ASN A 202 10.56 -12.08 -9.31
CA ASN A 202 9.22 -11.78 -8.80
C ASN A 202 9.08 -10.31 -8.39
N VAL A 203 10.14 -9.75 -7.79
CA VAL A 203 10.21 -8.34 -7.42
C VAL A 203 10.14 -7.48 -8.68
N ALA A 204 10.93 -7.78 -9.71
CA ALA A 204 10.89 -7.07 -10.99
C ALA A 204 9.50 -7.16 -11.64
N ALA A 205 8.90 -8.36 -11.68
CA ALA A 205 7.56 -8.55 -12.23
C ALA A 205 6.50 -7.72 -11.47
N GLY A 206 6.56 -7.70 -10.14
CA GLY A 206 5.66 -6.88 -9.33
C GLY A 206 5.88 -5.38 -9.50
N LEU A 207 7.12 -4.90 -9.60
CA LEU A 207 7.41 -3.48 -9.87
C LEU A 207 6.93 -3.04 -11.25
N ILE A 208 7.04 -3.90 -12.27
CA ILE A 208 6.52 -3.63 -13.62
C ILE A 208 4.99 -3.52 -13.58
N ALA A 209 4.32 -4.46 -12.90
CA ALA A 209 2.88 -4.39 -12.71
C ALA A 209 2.45 -3.11 -11.97
N ALA A 210 3.15 -2.74 -10.89
CA ALA A 210 2.88 -1.48 -10.18
C ALA A 210 3.08 -0.25 -11.07
N GLY A 211 4.16 -0.21 -11.85
CA GLY A 211 4.45 0.89 -12.77
C GLY A 211 3.36 1.11 -13.80
N ALA A 212 2.81 0.03 -14.36
CA ALA A 212 1.68 0.12 -15.28
C ALA A 212 0.40 0.60 -14.61
N VAL A 213 0.07 0.06 -13.42
CA VAL A 213 -1.12 0.52 -12.68
C VAL A 213 -0.98 1.99 -12.27
N ILE A 214 0.22 2.46 -11.91
CA ILE A 214 0.49 3.88 -11.64
C ILE A 214 0.26 4.70 -12.90
N TYR A 215 0.84 4.30 -14.04
CA TYR A 215 0.66 4.99 -15.31
C TYR A 215 -0.83 5.09 -15.67
N ASP A 216 -1.54 3.96 -15.62
CA ASP A 216 -2.95 3.85 -15.95
C ASP A 216 -3.80 4.73 -15.02
N ALA A 217 -3.49 4.75 -13.73
CA ALA A 217 -4.16 5.63 -12.77
C ALA A 217 -3.88 7.10 -13.10
N VAL A 218 -2.64 7.50 -13.36
CA VAL A 218 -2.32 8.90 -13.69
C VAL A 218 -2.96 9.32 -15.01
N GLU A 219 -2.90 8.47 -16.04
CA GLU A 219 -3.45 8.74 -17.37
C GLU A 219 -4.98 8.91 -17.31
N VAL A 220 -5.69 8.02 -16.63
CA VAL A 220 -7.15 8.12 -16.54
C VAL A 220 -7.59 9.24 -15.59
N PHE A 221 -6.98 9.34 -14.40
CA PHE A 221 -7.46 10.27 -13.38
C PHE A 221 -7.04 11.72 -13.61
N SER A 222 -5.97 11.99 -14.35
CA SER A 222 -5.61 13.36 -14.75
C SER A 222 -6.67 14.01 -15.64
N HIS A 223 -7.38 13.22 -16.44
CA HIS A 223 -8.45 13.72 -17.31
C HIS A 223 -9.81 13.78 -16.61
N LEU A 224 -9.96 13.15 -15.45
CA LEU A 224 -11.16 13.20 -14.63
C LEU A 224 -11.22 14.44 -13.73
N GLN A 225 -10.20 15.29 -13.78
CA GLN A 225 -10.11 16.54 -13.06
C GLN A 225 -10.29 17.71 -14.04
N ASN A 226 -11.26 18.58 -13.75
CA ASN A 226 -11.39 19.83 -14.48
C ASN A 226 -10.16 20.71 -14.24
N ALA A 227 -9.50 21.15 -15.32
CA ALA A 227 -8.24 21.89 -15.24
C ALA A 227 -8.38 23.30 -14.61
N GLU A 228 -9.60 23.87 -14.62
CA GLU A 228 -9.86 25.23 -14.11
C GLU A 228 -10.39 25.20 -12.68
N THR A 229 -11.31 24.27 -12.37
CA THR A 229 -11.98 24.22 -11.05
C THR A 229 -11.38 23.17 -10.12
N GLY A 230 -10.63 22.20 -10.65
CA GLY A 230 -10.17 21.03 -9.89
C GLY A 230 -11.28 20.04 -9.54
N GLU A 231 -12.52 20.30 -9.97
CA GLU A 231 -13.68 19.46 -9.69
C GLU A 231 -13.69 18.19 -10.55
N PHE A 232 -14.49 17.21 -10.12
CA PHE A 232 -14.67 15.96 -10.84
C PHE A 232 -15.47 16.16 -12.11
N ASP A 233 -14.88 15.78 -13.24
CA ASP A 233 -15.51 15.84 -14.55
C ASP A 233 -15.38 14.51 -15.30
N ILE A 234 -16.45 13.72 -15.24
CA ILE A 234 -16.51 12.43 -15.94
C ILE A 234 -16.47 12.56 -17.47
N THR A 235 -16.82 13.73 -18.01
CA THR A 235 -16.80 13.95 -19.46
C THR A 235 -15.38 13.94 -20.02
N GLY A 236 -14.39 14.22 -19.18
CA GLY A 236 -12.96 14.16 -19.52
C GLY A 236 -12.45 12.76 -19.89
N LEU A 237 -13.20 11.68 -19.63
CA LEU A 237 -12.86 10.33 -20.12
C LEU A 237 -12.73 10.25 -21.65
N ALA A 238 -13.40 11.13 -22.39
CA ALA A 238 -13.28 11.21 -23.84
C ALA A 238 -11.89 11.68 -24.29
N ALA A 239 -11.14 12.37 -23.43
CA ALA A 239 -9.81 12.90 -23.71
C ALA A 239 -8.67 11.95 -23.35
N VAL A 240 -8.95 10.85 -22.62
CA VAL A 240 -7.96 9.85 -22.21
C VAL A 240 -7.30 9.21 -23.44
N ASN A 241 -5.97 9.04 -23.41
CA ASN A 241 -5.26 8.30 -24.44
C ASN A 241 -5.45 6.78 -24.26
N TRP A 242 -6.61 6.29 -24.69
CA TRP A 242 -6.97 4.87 -24.60
C TRP A 242 -5.99 3.94 -25.32
N THR A 243 -5.31 4.42 -26.36
CA THR A 243 -4.30 3.63 -27.07
C THR A 243 -3.07 3.42 -26.19
N ALA A 244 -2.57 4.49 -25.55
CA ALA A 244 -1.42 4.40 -24.66
C ALA A 244 -1.75 3.60 -23.39
N PHE A 245 -2.92 3.82 -22.79
CA PHE A 245 -3.43 3.03 -21.66
C PHE A 245 -3.40 1.52 -21.98
N ILE A 246 -4.08 1.10 -23.05
CA ILE A 246 -4.14 -0.33 -23.43
C ILE A 246 -2.74 -0.87 -23.70
N ALA A 247 -1.89 -0.11 -24.40
CA ALA A 247 -0.53 -0.54 -24.72
C ALA A 247 0.33 -0.75 -23.46
N VAL A 248 0.26 0.16 -22.48
CA VAL A 248 1.00 0.05 -21.22
C VAL A 248 0.50 -1.13 -20.40
N THR A 249 -0.83 -1.25 -20.20
CA THR A 249 -1.40 -2.36 -19.44
C THR A 249 -1.05 -3.71 -20.06
N VAL A 250 -1.25 -3.87 -21.38
CA VAL A 250 -0.99 -5.15 -22.08
C VAL A 250 0.50 -5.50 -22.04
N SER A 251 1.37 -4.53 -22.31
CA SER A 251 2.82 -4.76 -22.30
C SER A 251 3.31 -5.18 -20.92
N ALA A 252 2.84 -4.51 -19.86
CA ALA A 252 3.22 -4.85 -18.49
C ALA A 252 2.69 -6.21 -18.05
N VAL A 253 1.45 -6.57 -18.42
CA VAL A 253 0.91 -7.92 -18.17
C VAL A 253 1.75 -8.98 -18.87
N VAL A 254 2.05 -8.79 -20.16
CA VAL A 254 2.88 -9.74 -20.94
C VAL A 254 4.25 -9.91 -20.30
N VAL A 255 4.95 -8.81 -19.98
CA VAL A 255 6.29 -8.87 -19.36
C VAL A 255 6.22 -9.52 -17.97
N THR A 256 5.23 -9.17 -17.15
CA THR A 256 5.03 -9.76 -15.81
C THR A 256 4.81 -11.26 -15.92
N VAL A 257 3.92 -11.71 -16.81
CA VAL A 257 3.62 -13.14 -17.03
C VAL A 257 4.86 -13.88 -17.55
N LEU A 258 5.59 -13.31 -18.52
CA LEU A 258 6.83 -13.88 -19.02
C LEU A 258 7.87 -14.05 -17.90
N LEU A 259 8.07 -13.03 -17.07
CA LEU A 259 8.99 -13.10 -15.92
C LEU A 259 8.57 -14.20 -14.93
N LEU A 260 7.27 -14.34 -14.65
CA LEU A 260 6.76 -15.39 -13.77
C LEU A 260 6.92 -16.79 -14.38
N ILE A 261 6.70 -16.95 -15.70
CA ILE A 261 6.93 -18.21 -16.42
C ILE A 261 8.41 -18.57 -16.41
N VAL A 262 9.30 -17.63 -16.76
CA VAL A 262 10.76 -17.82 -16.72
C VAL A 262 11.19 -18.24 -15.32
N ASN A 263 10.70 -17.58 -14.27
CA ASN A 263 10.99 -17.97 -12.89
C ASN A 263 10.54 -19.40 -12.57
N LYS A 264 9.35 -19.81 -13.05
CA LYS A 264 8.83 -21.17 -12.87
C LYS A 264 9.67 -22.22 -13.63
N THR A 265 10.11 -21.91 -14.85
CA THR A 265 10.94 -22.80 -15.68
C THR A 265 12.34 -22.97 -15.10
N LEU A 266 12.97 -21.88 -14.63
CA LEU A 266 14.26 -21.93 -13.94
C LEU A 266 14.22 -22.76 -12.66
N LYS A 267 13.07 -22.76 -11.94
CA LYS A 267 12.87 -23.64 -10.77
C LYS A 267 12.76 -25.12 -11.15
N LYS A 268 12.10 -25.45 -12.26
CA LYS A 268 11.96 -26.84 -12.74
C LYS A 268 13.29 -27.42 -13.24
N GLY A 269 14.06 -26.66 -14.02
CA GLY A 269 15.35 -27.11 -14.56
C GLY A 269 16.44 -27.33 -13.53
N LYS A 270 16.28 -26.85 -12.29
CA LYS A 270 17.18 -27.10 -11.15
C LYS A 270 16.72 -28.25 -10.24
N ALA A 271 15.57 -28.86 -10.53
CA ALA A 271 15.01 -29.96 -9.75
C ALA A 271 15.15 -31.33 -10.46
N ALA A 272 15.59 -31.32 -11.72
CA ALA A 272 16.05 -32.49 -12.48
C ALA A 272 17.59 -32.57 -12.39
#